data_AF-A0A819SP04-F1
#
_entry.id   AF-A0A819SP04-F1
#
_cell.length_a   1.000
_cell.length_b   1.000
_cell.length_c   1.000
_cell.angle_alpha   90.00
_cell.angle_beta   90.00
_cell.angle_gamma   90.00
#
_symmetry.space_group_name_H-M   'P 1'
#
loop_
_entity.id
_entity.type
_entity.pdbx_description
1 polymer ?
#
loop_
_entity_poly.entity_id
_entity_poly.type
_entity_poly.pdbx_seq_one_letter_code
_entity_poly.pdbx_strand_id
1 'polypeptide(L)'
;LLNYILSKLIKMVCCIIFYLRTLNIFQSNNTDNEDQHKIENNLIATRVYLIVLILTFISLTFSLSLITQTTKVTLRYPTVEQVKTLPLDLQCPCSRLSIIYGTFITLEARFHQICSSDFISERWIKAIYSGRNSTHFYQGDFRGIGSAQFQVLASLCQLSQNNVEDGLSSFYDTSLINSQMLFEDLLKATIQVSIQQFNTTVPVTFKSQLDLINKLIFGNQLISGLRTIFDVEYINNGESNIFANYLFYGNSNITENQCVTDYNIGVLSGIYNISNNETTILFHIPGFLSGCMPINSLLQSTLECFYNQTCVDKLLSYLSTNETFQAMNETKQTLFPSKFTIQSIINDIMVEEWISNISYEKYFNQCAPVSCTYSQIQRHDFIYILIEIISLVGGITLILGISIPIIIQFIRKPKIKKIKSKPKISCKIES
;
A
#
# COMPACT_ATOMS: atom_id res chain seq x y z
N LEU A 1 9.02 19.12 -71.99
CA LEU A 1 9.61 18.11 -71.07
C LEU A 1 8.62 17.00 -70.70
N LEU A 2 7.41 17.33 -70.21
CA LEU A 2 6.39 16.36 -69.80
C LEU A 2 5.97 15.36 -70.90
N ASN A 3 5.71 15.85 -72.13
CA ASN A 3 5.36 14.98 -73.28
C ASN A 3 6.50 14.06 -73.75
N TYR A 4 7.75 14.47 -73.56
CA TYR A 4 8.92 13.65 -73.89
C TYR A 4 9.10 12.50 -72.88
N ILE A 5 8.87 12.79 -71.60
CA ILE A 5 8.89 11.80 -70.52
C ILE A 5 7.72 10.81 -70.70
N LEU A 6 6.53 11.30 -71.05
CA LEU A 6 5.35 10.47 -71.30
C LEU A 6 5.54 9.55 -72.51
N SER A 7 6.09 10.05 -73.62
CA SER A 7 6.43 9.24 -74.80
C SER A 7 7.44 8.13 -74.48
N LYS A 8 8.47 8.45 -73.68
CA LYS A 8 9.49 7.47 -73.25
C LYS A 8 8.90 6.42 -72.31
N LEU A 9 8.01 6.81 -71.40
CA LEU A 9 7.27 5.91 -70.52
C LEU A 9 6.35 4.96 -71.31
N ILE A 10 5.58 5.49 -72.26
CA ILE A 10 4.70 4.67 -73.12
C ILE A 10 5.53 3.65 -73.91
N LYS A 11 6.65 4.08 -74.50
CA LYS A 11 7.54 3.19 -75.25
C LYS A 11 8.18 2.11 -74.36
N MET A 12 8.58 2.47 -73.15
CA MET A 12 9.12 1.55 -72.15
C MET A 12 8.06 0.52 -71.70
N VAL A 13 6.84 0.97 -71.39
CA VAL A 13 5.71 0.10 -71.02
C VAL A 13 5.36 -0.83 -72.17
N CYS A 14 5.32 -0.36 -73.41
CA CYS A 14 5.09 -1.20 -74.59
C CYS A 14 6.19 -2.26 -74.78
N CYS A 15 7.46 -1.92 -74.61
CA CYS A 15 8.57 -2.87 -74.66
C CYS A 15 8.48 -3.93 -73.55
N ILE A 16 8.12 -3.53 -72.33
CA ILE A 16 7.92 -4.45 -71.20
C ILE A 16 6.75 -5.40 -71.49
N ILE A 17 5.62 -4.89 -71.98
CA ILE A 17 4.45 -5.71 -72.33
C ILE A 17 4.79 -6.68 -73.46
N PHE A 18 5.56 -6.26 -74.46
CA PHE A 18 6.01 -7.13 -75.55
C PHE A 18 6.91 -8.25 -75.02
N TYR A 19 7.91 -7.89 -74.20
CA TYR A 19 8.82 -8.85 -73.58
C TYR A 19 8.09 -9.86 -72.68
N LEU A 20 7.15 -9.40 -71.84
CA LEU A 20 6.32 -10.27 -71.00
C LEU A 20 5.39 -11.18 -71.81
N ARG A 21 4.98 -10.78 -73.03
CA ARG A 21 4.15 -11.60 -73.92
C ARG A 21 4.92 -12.73 -74.59
N THR A 22 6.22 -12.55 -74.83
CA THR A 22 7.11 -13.53 -75.47
C THR A 22 7.94 -14.34 -74.47
N LEU A 23 7.91 -13.98 -73.18
CA LEU A 23 8.66 -14.67 -72.14
C LEU A 23 8.14 -16.10 -71.95
N ASN A 24 9.06 -17.05 -71.95
CA ASN A 24 8.80 -18.46 -71.67
C ASN A 24 9.82 -18.97 -70.64
N ILE A 25 9.43 -18.96 -69.37
CA ILE A 25 10.30 -19.37 -68.25
C ILE A 25 10.52 -20.89 -68.25
N PHE A 26 9.56 -21.65 -68.79
CA PHE A 26 9.56 -23.12 -68.79
C PHE A 26 10.03 -23.72 -70.13
N GLN A 27 10.79 -22.97 -70.91
CA GLN A 27 11.34 -23.46 -72.17
C GLN A 27 12.31 -24.63 -71.92
N SER A 28 12.15 -25.73 -72.68
CA SER A 28 13.04 -26.88 -72.60
C SER A 28 14.17 -26.73 -73.64
N ASN A 29 15.38 -27.20 -73.29
CA ASN A 29 16.57 -27.04 -74.12
C ASN A 29 16.66 -28.04 -75.28
N ASN A 30 15.75 -29.04 -75.34
CA ASN A 30 15.74 -30.04 -76.41
C ASN A 30 14.79 -29.60 -77.51
N THR A 31 15.29 -28.81 -78.45
CA THR A 31 14.50 -28.20 -79.55
C THR A 31 14.17 -29.15 -80.70
N ASP A 32 14.68 -30.37 -80.70
CA ASP A 32 14.49 -31.33 -81.80
C ASP A 32 13.23 -32.17 -81.55
N ASN A 33 12.07 -31.61 -81.96
CA ASN A 33 10.70 -32.15 -81.90
C ASN A 33 9.85 -31.79 -80.66
N GLU A 34 9.75 -30.50 -80.31
CA GLU A 34 8.71 -30.05 -79.37
C GLU A 34 7.35 -29.86 -80.06
N ASP A 35 6.33 -30.60 -79.59
CA ASP A 35 4.94 -30.42 -80.03
C ASP A 35 4.49 -28.96 -79.83
N GLN A 36 3.84 -28.36 -80.83
CA GLN A 36 3.29 -26.99 -80.75
C GLN A 36 2.39 -26.78 -79.51
N HIS A 37 1.73 -27.85 -79.06
CA HIS A 37 0.94 -27.88 -77.84
C HIS A 37 1.77 -27.71 -76.54
N LYS A 38 3.01 -28.23 -76.50
CA LYS A 38 3.93 -28.04 -75.35
C LYS A 38 4.42 -26.60 -75.26
N ILE A 39 4.75 -25.98 -76.39
CA ILE A 39 5.16 -24.56 -76.45
C ILE A 39 4.03 -23.66 -75.93
N GLU A 40 2.79 -23.90 -76.36
CA GLU A 40 1.64 -23.16 -75.84
C GLU A 40 1.40 -23.40 -74.34
N ASN A 41 1.58 -24.64 -73.85
CA ASN A 41 1.47 -24.94 -72.43
C ASN A 41 2.51 -24.17 -71.61
N ASN A 42 3.75 -24.10 -72.09
CA ASN A 42 4.84 -23.41 -71.39
C ASN A 42 4.63 -21.88 -71.37
N LEU A 43 4.10 -21.29 -72.45
CA LEU A 43 3.71 -19.87 -72.48
C LEU A 43 2.55 -19.55 -71.52
N ILE A 44 1.52 -20.42 -71.46
CA ILE A 44 0.41 -20.24 -70.50
C ILE A 44 0.90 -20.44 -69.06
N ALA A 45 1.72 -21.46 -68.80
CA ALA A 45 2.32 -21.71 -67.50
C ALA A 45 3.16 -20.52 -67.04
N THR A 46 3.93 -19.89 -67.94
CA THR A 46 4.72 -18.69 -67.63
C THR A 46 3.83 -17.51 -67.21
N ARG A 47 2.69 -17.29 -67.87
CA ARG A 47 1.75 -16.21 -67.52
C ARG A 47 1.05 -16.47 -66.18
N VAL A 48 0.58 -17.70 -65.96
CA VAL A 48 -0.04 -18.10 -64.70
C VAL A 48 0.98 -18.00 -63.56
N TYR A 49 2.22 -18.40 -63.79
CA TYR A 49 3.33 -18.25 -62.84
C TYR A 49 3.53 -16.80 -62.41
N LEU A 50 3.64 -15.87 -63.35
CA LEU A 50 3.84 -14.46 -63.02
C LEU A 50 2.65 -13.85 -62.28
N ILE A 51 1.41 -14.17 -62.67
CA ILE A 51 0.20 -13.67 -61.99
C ILE A 51 0.12 -14.19 -60.56
N VAL A 52 0.31 -15.50 -60.37
CA VAL A 52 0.28 -16.12 -59.04
C VAL A 52 1.40 -15.56 -58.18
N LEU A 53 2.62 -15.43 -58.71
CA LEU A 53 3.77 -14.87 -58.00
C LEU A 53 3.52 -13.42 -57.52
N ILE A 54 2.93 -12.57 -58.37
CA ILE A 54 2.58 -11.20 -58.01
C ILE A 54 1.50 -11.19 -56.92
N LEU A 55 0.45 -12.00 -57.06
CA LEU A 55 -0.62 -12.08 -56.06
C LEU A 55 -0.12 -12.59 -54.71
N THR A 56 0.80 -13.56 -54.71
CA THR A 56 1.42 -14.06 -53.47
C THR A 56 2.27 -12.99 -52.78
N PHE A 57 3.03 -12.19 -53.54
CA PHE A 57 3.80 -11.10 -52.92
C PHE A 57 2.90 -9.98 -52.40
N ILE A 58 1.79 -9.67 -53.07
CA ILE A 58 0.80 -8.69 -52.59
C ILE A 58 0.12 -9.18 -51.31
N SER A 59 -0.28 -10.45 -51.24
CA SER A 59 -0.93 -10.97 -50.02
C SER A 59 0.05 -11.07 -48.85
N LEU A 60 1.30 -11.44 -49.10
CA LEU A 60 2.37 -11.48 -48.08
C LEU A 60 2.69 -10.09 -47.54
N THR A 61 2.90 -9.09 -48.41
CA THR A 61 3.13 -7.69 -47.99
C THR A 61 1.97 -7.16 -47.16
N PHE A 62 0.74 -7.38 -47.60
CA PHE A 62 -0.44 -6.95 -46.86
C PHE A 62 -0.52 -7.62 -45.48
N SER A 63 -0.30 -8.93 -45.42
CA SER A 63 -0.33 -9.68 -44.16
C SER A 63 0.76 -9.23 -43.19
N LEU A 64 2.01 -9.10 -43.67
CA LEU A 64 3.15 -8.62 -42.86
C LEU A 64 2.95 -7.19 -42.35
N SER A 65 2.27 -6.34 -43.12
CA SER A 65 1.97 -4.95 -42.73
C SER A 65 0.94 -4.82 -41.61
N LEU A 66 0.09 -5.83 -41.42
CA LEU A 66 -0.94 -5.87 -40.38
C LEU A 66 -0.42 -6.46 -39.06
N ILE A 67 0.66 -7.23 -39.10
CA ILE A 67 1.24 -7.82 -37.89
C ILE A 67 1.92 -6.71 -37.07
N THR A 68 1.64 -6.72 -35.77
CA THR A 68 2.28 -5.84 -34.79
C THR A 68 3.34 -6.61 -34.01
N GLN A 69 4.34 -5.88 -33.55
CA GLN A 69 5.43 -6.40 -32.72
C GLN A 69 5.56 -5.55 -31.45
N THR A 70 5.97 -6.19 -30.38
CA THR A 70 6.28 -5.52 -29.11
C THR A 70 7.75 -5.13 -29.11
N THR A 71 8.02 -3.83 -29.03
CA THR A 71 9.39 -3.28 -28.94
C THR A 71 9.62 -2.68 -27.57
N LYS A 72 10.83 -2.80 -27.04
CA LYS A 72 11.21 -2.13 -25.78
C LYS A 72 11.77 -0.75 -26.07
N VAL A 73 11.16 0.27 -25.48
CA VAL A 73 11.64 1.65 -25.54
C VAL A 73 12.37 1.97 -24.25
N THR A 74 13.57 2.55 -24.37
CA THR A 74 14.41 2.90 -23.22
C THR A 74 14.49 4.43 -23.07
N LEU A 75 14.04 4.94 -21.93
CA LEU A 75 14.22 6.33 -21.54
C LEU A 75 15.44 6.44 -20.62
N ARG A 76 16.31 7.41 -20.85
CA ARG A 76 17.47 7.71 -20.00
C ARG A 76 17.14 8.89 -19.09
N TYR A 77 17.48 8.77 -17.80
CA TYR A 77 17.25 9.81 -16.78
C TYR A 77 15.82 10.37 -16.81
N PRO A 78 14.79 9.52 -16.55
CA PRO A 78 13.40 9.96 -16.47
C PRO A 78 13.18 11.11 -15.49
N THR A 79 12.28 12.02 -15.85
CA THR A 79 11.66 12.96 -14.90
C THR A 79 10.40 12.35 -14.29
N VAL A 80 9.97 12.87 -13.12
CA VAL A 80 8.74 12.45 -12.43
C VAL A 80 7.53 12.52 -13.36
N GLU A 81 7.38 13.63 -14.09
CA GLU A 81 6.23 13.85 -14.98
C GLU A 81 6.20 12.89 -16.18
N GLN A 82 7.37 12.54 -16.73
CA GLN A 82 7.43 11.54 -17.80
C GLN A 82 6.94 10.18 -17.30
N VAL A 83 7.38 9.75 -16.12
CA VAL A 83 6.99 8.46 -15.54
C VAL A 83 5.49 8.38 -15.26
N LYS A 84 4.87 9.47 -14.80
CA LYS A 84 3.42 9.54 -14.55
C LYS A 84 2.58 9.34 -15.81
N THR A 85 3.10 9.72 -16.98
CA THR A 85 2.39 9.60 -18.26
C THR A 85 2.64 8.27 -18.99
N LEU A 86 3.58 7.45 -18.49
CA LEU A 86 4.02 6.23 -19.17
C LEU A 86 3.19 5.00 -18.73
N PRO A 87 3.22 3.91 -19.53
CA PRO A 87 2.46 2.69 -19.26
C PRO A 87 2.84 2.01 -17.93
N LEU A 88 1.92 1.20 -17.40
CA LEU A 88 2.10 0.46 -16.14
C LEU A 88 3.19 -0.62 -16.19
N ASP A 89 3.59 -1.10 -17.38
CA ASP A 89 4.68 -2.08 -17.53
C ASP A 89 6.08 -1.45 -17.54
N LEU A 90 6.18 -0.14 -17.25
CA LEU A 90 7.44 0.58 -17.11
C LEU A 90 8.30 -0.02 -15.99
N GLN A 91 9.50 -0.44 -16.36
CA GLN A 91 10.50 -0.96 -15.43
C GLN A 91 11.61 0.06 -15.27
N CYS A 92 11.74 0.58 -14.05
CA CYS A 92 12.71 1.61 -13.68
C CYS A 92 13.55 1.08 -12.49
N PRO A 93 14.72 0.48 -12.71
CA PRO A 93 15.62 0.12 -11.63
C PRO A 93 16.04 1.37 -10.83
N CYS A 94 15.91 1.32 -9.51
CA CYS A 94 16.44 2.35 -8.63
C CYS A 94 17.98 2.23 -8.53
N SER A 95 18.67 3.37 -8.45
CA SER A 95 20.10 3.40 -8.13
C SER A 95 20.38 3.03 -6.67
N ARG A 96 19.43 3.31 -5.77
CA ARG A 96 19.46 2.92 -4.37
C ARG A 96 18.40 1.87 -4.09
N LEU A 97 18.82 0.70 -3.59
CA LEU A 97 17.92 -0.40 -3.23
C LEU A 97 17.21 -0.19 -1.89
N SER A 98 17.76 0.68 -1.04
CA SER A 98 17.30 0.94 0.32
C SER A 98 17.15 2.44 0.51
N ILE A 99 15.93 2.90 0.78
CA ILE A 99 15.63 4.33 0.96
C ILE A 99 14.98 4.53 2.32
N ILE A 100 15.65 5.29 3.17
CA ILE A 100 15.23 5.59 4.55
C ILE A 100 13.93 6.41 4.53
N TYR A 101 12.94 6.01 5.32
CA TYR A 101 11.61 6.64 5.38
C TYR A 101 11.66 8.12 5.75
N GLY A 102 12.53 8.52 6.67
CA GLY A 102 12.69 9.93 7.08
C GLY A 102 13.07 10.88 5.94
N THR A 103 13.51 10.37 4.79
CA THR A 103 13.84 11.22 3.62
C THR A 103 12.62 11.65 2.80
N PHE A 104 11.49 10.95 2.90
CA PHE A 104 10.32 11.22 2.05
C PHE A 104 8.96 11.12 2.76
N ILE A 105 8.93 10.76 4.05
CA ILE A 105 7.72 10.65 4.87
C ILE A 105 7.84 11.62 6.05
N THR A 106 6.74 12.28 6.40
CA THR A 106 6.56 12.95 7.68
C THR A 106 5.33 12.36 8.36
N LEU A 107 5.48 11.96 9.61
CA LEU A 107 4.46 11.38 10.47
C LEU A 107 4.50 12.09 11.83
N GLU A 108 3.37 12.64 12.24
CA GLU A 108 3.21 13.39 13.49
C GLU A 108 2.02 12.84 14.27
N ALA A 109 2.11 12.87 15.60
CA ALA A 109 1.03 12.48 16.49
C ALA A 109 0.43 13.70 17.17
N ARG A 110 -0.91 13.79 17.16
CA ARG A 110 -1.65 14.72 18.00
C ARG A 110 -2.10 14.01 19.25
N PHE A 111 -1.68 14.49 20.41
CA PHE A 111 -2.06 13.90 21.71
C PHE A 111 -3.39 14.44 22.24
N HIS A 112 -4.01 13.65 23.12
CA HIS A 112 -5.24 13.99 23.85
C HIS A 112 -5.06 15.29 24.65
N GLN A 113 -6.11 16.13 24.69
CA GLN A 113 -6.04 17.47 25.28
C GLN A 113 -5.55 17.46 26.75
N ILE A 114 -5.84 16.40 27.50
CA ILE A 114 -5.37 16.23 28.89
C ILE A 114 -3.86 16.43 29.02
N CYS A 115 -3.07 15.95 28.05
CA CYS A 115 -1.61 16.02 28.03
C CYS A 115 -1.05 17.41 27.72
N SER A 116 -1.93 18.38 27.48
CA SER A 116 -1.60 19.81 27.30
C SER A 116 -2.40 20.72 28.24
N SER A 117 -3.20 20.13 29.13
CA SER A 117 -4.08 20.87 30.04
C SER A 117 -3.38 21.21 31.35
N ASP A 118 -3.96 22.15 32.11
CA ASP A 118 -3.48 22.45 33.47
C ASP A 118 -3.59 21.25 34.42
N PHE A 119 -4.43 20.25 34.13
CA PHE A 119 -4.66 19.12 35.04
C PHE A 119 -3.48 18.14 35.14
N ILE A 120 -2.47 18.25 34.29
CA ILE A 120 -1.21 17.49 34.46
C ILE A 120 -0.07 18.34 35.01
N SER A 121 -0.35 19.62 35.33
CA SER A 121 0.68 20.55 35.78
C SER A 121 0.98 20.42 37.28
N GLU A 122 2.19 20.84 37.66
CA GLU A 122 2.60 20.91 39.06
C GLU A 122 1.68 21.80 39.91
N ARG A 123 1.13 22.89 39.35
CA ARG A 123 0.20 23.76 40.09
C ARG A 123 -1.08 23.02 40.49
N TRP A 124 -1.62 22.17 39.60
CA TRP A 124 -2.82 21.38 39.87
C TRP A 124 -2.55 20.30 40.91
N ILE A 125 -1.49 19.53 40.71
CA ILE A 125 -1.07 18.47 41.64
C ILE A 125 -0.83 19.04 43.04
N LYS A 126 -0.15 20.18 43.12
CA LYS A 126 0.10 20.89 44.38
C LYS A 126 -1.17 21.41 45.02
N ALA A 127 -2.12 21.95 44.25
CA ALA A 127 -3.39 22.45 44.77
C ALA A 127 -4.21 21.34 45.46
N ILE A 128 -4.18 20.11 44.92
CA ILE A 128 -4.83 18.96 45.57
C ILE A 128 -4.06 18.58 46.85
N TYR A 129 -2.73 18.51 46.77
CA TYR A 129 -1.88 18.11 47.90
C TYR A 129 -1.96 19.09 49.08
N SER A 130 -1.96 20.40 48.82
CA SER A 130 -2.05 21.45 49.85
C SER A 130 -3.41 21.51 50.54
N GLY A 131 -4.44 20.88 49.98
CA GLY A 131 -5.74 20.67 50.63
C GLY A 131 -5.72 19.71 51.83
N ARG A 132 -4.58 19.06 52.12
CA ARG A 132 -4.41 18.14 53.27
C ARG A 132 -4.29 18.88 54.60
N ASN A 133 -5.39 19.50 55.05
CA ASN A 133 -5.50 19.99 56.44
C ASN A 133 -5.88 18.88 57.44
N SER A 134 -6.35 17.72 56.94
CA SER A 134 -6.66 16.54 57.76
C SER A 134 -5.55 15.50 57.67
N THR A 135 -5.24 14.87 58.80
CA THR A 135 -4.36 13.70 58.88
C THR A 135 -5.08 12.39 58.53
N HIS A 136 -6.41 12.41 58.44
CA HIS A 136 -7.24 11.25 58.14
C HIS A 136 -8.30 11.59 57.08
N PHE A 137 -8.33 10.79 56.01
CA PHE A 137 -9.29 10.89 54.93
C PHE A 137 -10.03 9.58 54.76
N TYR A 138 -11.30 9.65 54.39
CA TYR A 138 -12.06 8.48 53.99
C TYR A 138 -11.43 7.87 52.74
N GLN A 139 -11.48 6.56 52.57
CA GLN A 139 -10.80 5.86 51.48
C GLN A 139 -11.30 6.34 50.09
N GLY A 140 -12.56 6.77 50.00
CA GLY A 140 -13.14 7.39 48.81
C GLY A 140 -12.79 8.86 48.59
N ASP A 141 -12.09 9.53 49.52
CA ASP A 141 -11.86 10.97 49.46
C ASP A 141 -10.77 11.34 48.44
N PHE A 142 -11.14 12.20 47.48
CA PHE A 142 -10.27 12.69 46.44
C PHE A 142 -9.02 13.40 46.97
N ARG A 143 -9.10 14.08 48.11
CA ARG A 143 -7.94 14.79 48.69
C ARG A 143 -6.85 13.84 49.21
N GLY A 144 -7.22 12.60 49.51
CA GLY A 144 -6.28 11.55 49.93
C GLY A 144 -5.40 11.05 48.77
N ILE A 145 -6.01 10.81 47.61
CA ILE A 145 -5.39 10.07 46.50
C ILE A 145 -5.22 10.86 45.19
N GLY A 146 -6.00 11.93 44.99
CA GLY A 146 -6.11 12.66 43.73
C GLY A 146 -4.79 13.26 43.24
N SER A 147 -3.96 13.80 44.15
CA SER A 147 -2.64 14.33 43.78
C SER A 147 -1.75 13.25 43.14
N ALA A 148 -1.76 12.03 43.67
CA ALA A 148 -1.01 10.91 43.10
C ALA A 148 -1.60 10.40 41.78
N GLN A 149 -2.94 10.40 41.66
CA GLN A 149 -3.60 10.04 40.39
C GLN A 149 -3.23 11.01 39.28
N PHE A 150 -3.19 12.31 39.55
CA PHE A 150 -2.77 13.31 38.57
C PHE A 150 -1.26 13.30 38.30
N GLN A 151 -0.41 12.92 39.27
CA GLN A 151 1.00 12.63 39.01
C GLN A 151 1.18 11.43 38.06
N VAL A 152 0.40 10.36 38.27
CA VAL A 152 0.39 9.21 37.35
C VAL A 152 -0.08 9.64 35.97
N LEU A 153 -1.16 10.44 35.87
CA LEU A 153 -1.68 10.93 34.59
C LEU A 153 -0.66 11.77 33.83
N ALA A 154 0.04 12.67 34.53
CA ALA A 154 1.14 13.46 33.96
C ALA A 154 2.27 12.57 33.45
N SER A 155 2.65 11.57 34.25
CA SER A 155 3.70 10.60 33.89
C SER A 155 3.29 9.76 32.68
N LEU A 156 2.03 9.33 32.60
CA LEU A 156 1.51 8.61 31.45
C LEU A 156 1.54 9.47 30.18
N CYS A 157 1.13 10.74 30.25
CA CYS A 157 1.25 11.67 29.13
C CYS A 157 2.70 11.82 28.64
N GLN A 158 3.64 12.02 29.56
CA GLN A 158 5.06 12.15 29.22
C GLN A 158 5.63 10.86 28.61
N LEU A 159 5.35 9.72 29.23
CA LEU A 159 5.81 8.42 28.74
C LEU A 159 5.21 8.09 27.37
N SER A 160 3.94 8.43 27.14
CA SER A 160 3.29 8.31 25.84
C SER A 160 3.99 9.13 24.76
N GLN A 161 4.29 10.41 25.05
CA GLN A 161 5.03 11.29 24.14
C GLN A 161 6.40 10.73 23.81
N ASN A 162 7.19 10.38 24.83
CA ASN A 162 8.53 9.81 24.63
C ASN A 162 8.50 8.51 23.81
N ASN A 163 7.55 7.60 24.09
CA ASN A 163 7.44 6.35 23.34
C ASN A 163 7.07 6.56 21.87
N VAL A 164 6.23 7.56 21.58
CA VAL A 164 5.91 7.94 20.21
C VAL A 164 7.13 8.57 19.53
N GLU A 165 7.88 9.45 20.20
CA GLU A 165 9.09 10.06 19.67
C GLU A 165 10.18 9.01 19.37
N ASP A 166 10.45 8.11 20.31
CA ASP A 166 11.39 7.00 20.14
C ASP A 166 10.96 6.05 19.00
N GLY A 167 9.66 5.77 18.94
CA GLY A 167 9.05 4.99 17.87
C GLY A 167 9.20 5.66 16.51
N LEU A 168 8.95 6.98 16.42
CA LEU A 168 9.10 7.76 15.20
C LEU A 168 10.55 7.82 14.74
N SER A 169 11.51 8.00 15.66
CA SER A 169 12.94 7.93 15.34
C SER A 169 13.28 6.58 14.70
N SER A 170 12.82 5.49 15.31
CA SER A 170 13.02 4.14 14.78
C SER A 170 12.35 3.95 13.42
N PHE A 171 11.11 4.42 13.26
CA PHE A 171 10.37 4.37 12.01
C PHE A 171 11.10 5.14 10.90
N TYR A 172 11.59 6.34 11.18
CA TYR A 172 12.29 7.14 10.20
C TYR A 172 13.61 6.52 9.75
N ASP A 173 14.29 5.78 10.61
CA ASP A 173 15.51 5.04 10.28
C ASP A 173 15.26 3.73 9.50
N THR A 174 14.03 3.21 9.51
CA THR A 174 13.68 2.07 8.66
C THR A 174 13.70 2.44 7.18
N SER A 175 14.08 1.46 6.36
CA SER A 175 14.22 1.64 4.92
C SER A 175 13.17 0.90 4.12
N LEU A 176 12.65 1.56 3.08
CA LEU A 176 11.97 0.91 1.97
C LEU A 176 13.01 0.15 1.14
N ILE A 177 12.87 -1.18 1.06
CA ILE A 177 13.73 -2.01 0.22
C ILE A 177 12.99 -2.34 -1.07
N ASN A 178 13.46 -1.79 -2.19
CA ASN A 178 12.96 -2.18 -3.50
C ASN A 178 14.03 -1.97 -4.59
N SER A 179 14.09 -2.90 -5.53
CA SER A 179 15.00 -2.80 -6.68
C SER A 179 14.41 -1.97 -7.82
N GLN A 180 13.08 -1.84 -7.86
CA GLN A 180 12.37 -1.06 -8.86
C GLN A 180 11.74 0.18 -8.24
N MET A 181 11.56 1.22 -9.04
CA MET A 181 10.79 2.38 -8.66
C MET A 181 9.32 1.97 -8.50
N LEU A 182 8.72 2.35 -7.38
CA LEU A 182 7.28 2.21 -7.17
C LEU A 182 6.54 3.38 -7.85
N PHE A 183 5.39 3.08 -8.44
CA PHE A 183 4.43 4.09 -8.82
C PHE A 183 3.81 4.76 -7.59
N GLU A 184 3.32 5.98 -7.74
CA GLU A 184 2.86 6.81 -6.62
C GLU A 184 1.79 6.13 -5.77
N ASP A 185 0.78 5.53 -6.39
CA ASP A 185 -0.30 4.84 -5.67
C ASP A 185 0.20 3.61 -4.92
N LEU A 186 1.10 2.83 -5.55
CA LEU A 186 1.69 1.64 -4.94
C LEU A 186 2.64 2.01 -3.78
N LEU A 187 3.41 3.10 -3.93
CA LEU A 187 4.22 3.65 -2.84
C LEU A 187 3.31 4.05 -1.68
N LYS A 188 2.28 4.86 -1.93
CA LYS A 188 1.34 5.31 -0.89
C LYS A 188 0.70 4.12 -0.19
N ALA A 189 0.19 3.13 -0.92
CA ALA A 189 -0.40 1.93 -0.33
C ALA A 189 0.60 1.16 0.54
N THR A 190 1.83 0.96 0.05
CA THR A 190 2.89 0.25 0.78
C THR A 190 3.25 0.97 2.08
N ILE A 191 3.41 2.30 2.02
CA ILE A 191 3.75 3.11 3.19
C ILE A 191 2.59 3.17 4.19
N GLN A 192 1.34 3.23 3.72
CA GLN A 192 0.18 3.21 4.62
C GLN A 192 0.11 1.91 5.44
N VAL A 193 0.49 0.77 4.85
CA VAL A 193 0.61 -0.49 5.61
C VAL A 193 1.68 -0.37 6.70
N SER A 194 2.84 0.19 6.38
CA SER A 194 3.90 0.41 7.37
C SER A 194 3.49 1.36 8.49
N ILE A 195 2.78 2.45 8.17
CA ILE A 195 2.22 3.40 9.16
C ILE A 195 1.17 2.70 10.04
N GLN A 196 0.28 1.90 9.44
CA GLN A 196 -0.73 1.17 10.20
C GLN A 196 -0.11 0.16 11.17
N GLN A 197 0.96 -0.52 10.74
CA GLN A 197 1.72 -1.40 11.62
C GLN A 197 2.35 -0.61 12.77
N PHE A 198 2.99 0.53 12.49
CA PHE A 198 3.55 1.43 13.50
C PHE A 198 2.50 1.88 14.52
N ASN A 199 1.36 2.39 14.04
CA ASN A 199 0.23 2.86 14.85
C ASN A 199 -0.37 1.76 15.73
N THR A 200 -0.17 0.48 15.39
CA THR A 200 -0.64 -0.66 16.18
C THR A 200 0.42 -1.16 17.16
N THR A 201 1.68 -1.25 16.71
CA THR A 201 2.77 -1.82 17.50
C THR A 201 3.13 -0.93 18.68
N VAL A 202 3.25 0.39 18.48
CA VAL A 202 3.67 1.31 19.56
C VAL A 202 2.70 1.26 20.76
N PRO A 203 1.37 1.42 20.58
CA PRO A 203 0.44 1.34 21.71
C PRO A 203 0.40 -0.04 22.38
N VAL A 204 0.45 -1.13 21.60
CA VAL A 204 0.44 -2.51 22.14
C VAL A 204 1.67 -2.78 23.00
N THR A 205 2.86 -2.34 22.56
CA THR A 205 4.09 -2.48 23.32
C THR A 205 4.03 -1.67 24.62
N PHE A 206 3.59 -0.41 24.55
CA PHE A 206 3.44 0.45 25.72
C PHE A 206 2.47 -0.16 26.75
N LYS A 207 1.29 -0.60 26.30
CA LYS A 207 0.30 -1.27 27.13
C LYS A 207 0.87 -2.52 27.81
N SER A 208 1.60 -3.34 27.06
CA SER A 208 2.20 -4.57 27.60
C SER A 208 3.21 -4.27 28.72
N GLN A 209 3.99 -3.19 28.59
CA GLN A 209 4.90 -2.73 29.65
C GLN A 209 4.13 -2.23 30.88
N LEU A 210 3.06 -1.46 30.69
CA LEU A 210 2.22 -0.99 31.78
C LEU A 210 1.55 -2.14 32.54
N ASP A 211 1.02 -3.12 31.82
CA ASP A 211 0.41 -4.32 32.40
C ASP A 211 1.44 -5.15 33.20
N LEU A 212 2.68 -5.24 32.70
CA LEU A 212 3.76 -5.90 33.42
C LEU A 212 4.07 -5.18 34.74
N ILE A 213 4.18 -3.85 34.72
CA ILE A 213 4.40 -3.05 35.94
C ILE A 213 3.28 -3.28 36.95
N ASN A 214 2.02 -3.21 36.52
CA ASN A 214 0.88 -3.44 37.41
C ASN A 214 0.88 -4.86 38.01
N LYS A 215 1.20 -5.87 37.20
CA LYS A 215 1.31 -7.27 37.67
C LYS A 215 2.47 -7.45 38.65
N LEU A 216 3.60 -6.77 38.44
CA LEU A 216 4.73 -6.81 39.36
C LEU A 216 4.39 -6.13 40.69
N ILE A 217 3.71 -5.00 40.67
CA ILE A 217 3.23 -4.32 41.90
C ILE A 217 2.30 -5.25 42.67
N PHE A 218 1.32 -5.86 41.99
CA PHE A 218 0.35 -6.76 42.61
C PHE A 218 1.00 -8.04 43.16
N GLY A 219 1.79 -8.74 42.33
CA GLY A 219 2.39 -10.02 42.70
C GLY A 219 3.40 -9.92 43.85
N ASN A 220 4.03 -8.76 44.02
CA ASN A 220 4.94 -8.48 45.14
C ASN A 220 4.27 -7.76 46.31
N GLN A 221 2.95 -7.49 46.23
CA GLN A 221 2.18 -6.75 47.24
C GLN A 221 2.88 -5.44 47.66
N LEU A 222 3.39 -4.69 46.68
CA LEU A 222 4.13 -3.46 46.97
C LEU A 222 3.23 -2.43 47.63
N ILE A 223 3.73 -1.87 48.73
CA ILE A 223 2.98 -1.02 49.63
C ILE A 223 3.11 0.45 49.22
N SER A 224 1.98 1.12 48.97
CA SER A 224 1.94 2.55 48.64
C SER A 224 2.13 3.44 49.87
N GLY A 225 3.01 4.44 49.78
CA GLY A 225 3.19 5.46 50.84
C GLY A 225 1.95 6.34 51.09
N LEU A 226 0.92 6.25 50.24
CA LEU A 226 -0.36 6.96 50.42
C LEU A 226 -1.29 6.28 51.44
N ARG A 227 -0.93 5.11 51.96
CA ARG A 227 -1.78 4.32 52.87
C ARG A 227 -3.15 4.01 52.27
N THR A 228 -3.21 3.81 50.94
CA THR A 228 -4.45 3.48 50.21
C THR A 228 -4.75 1.98 50.20
N ILE A 229 -3.77 1.15 50.59
CA ILE A 229 -3.89 -0.31 50.70
C ILE A 229 -4.07 -0.76 52.15
N PHE A 230 -3.43 -0.06 53.09
CA PHE A 230 -3.35 -0.42 54.50
C PHE A 230 -3.43 0.84 55.37
N ASP A 231 -4.07 0.70 56.52
CA ASP A 231 -4.08 1.67 57.58
C ASP A 231 -3.13 1.21 58.69
N VAL A 232 -2.28 2.11 59.17
CA VAL A 232 -1.38 1.84 60.29
C VAL A 232 -2.00 2.40 61.56
N GLU A 233 -2.38 1.51 62.45
CA GLU A 233 -2.93 1.85 63.75
C GLU A 233 -1.85 1.65 64.82
N TYR A 234 -1.69 2.67 65.67
CA TYR A 234 -0.83 2.60 66.83
C TYR A 234 -1.71 2.46 68.08
N ILE A 235 -1.54 1.35 68.79
CA ILE A 235 -2.28 1.07 70.02
C ILE A 235 -1.28 1.01 71.16
N ASN A 236 -1.47 1.87 72.16
CA ASN A 236 -0.67 1.89 73.38
C ASN A 236 -1.49 1.41 74.57
N ASN A 237 -1.46 0.10 74.80
CA ASN A 237 -2.11 -0.56 75.94
C ASN A 237 -1.07 -1.02 76.99
N GLY A 238 -0.01 -0.25 77.19
CA GLY A 238 1.12 -0.60 78.08
C GLY A 238 2.32 -1.23 77.35
N GLU A 239 2.11 -1.76 76.15
CA GLU A 239 3.12 -2.07 75.15
C GLU A 239 2.80 -1.30 73.86
N SER A 240 3.82 -0.76 73.20
CA SER A 240 3.67 -0.02 71.95
C SER A 240 3.53 -1.00 70.78
N ASN A 241 2.30 -1.24 70.35
CA ASN A 241 2.01 -2.12 69.22
C ASN A 241 1.63 -1.32 67.97
N ILE A 242 2.16 -1.74 66.83
CA ILE A 242 1.83 -1.18 65.51
C ILE A 242 1.12 -2.28 64.73
N PHE A 243 -0.13 -2.01 64.33
CA PHE A 243 -0.91 -2.90 63.48
C PHE A 243 -1.04 -2.30 62.09
N ALA A 244 -0.88 -3.13 61.07
CA ALA A 244 -1.18 -2.78 59.69
C ALA A 244 -2.44 -3.54 59.27
N ASN A 245 -3.53 -2.81 59.10
CA ASN A 245 -4.83 -3.36 58.72
C ASN A 245 -5.09 -3.07 57.24
N TYR A 246 -5.58 -4.05 56.48
CA TYR A 246 -5.97 -3.79 55.09
C TYR A 246 -7.19 -2.87 55.04
N LEU A 247 -7.18 -1.96 54.07
CA LEU A 247 -8.30 -1.06 53.83
C LEU A 247 -9.41 -1.75 53.03
N PHE A 248 -10.64 -1.37 53.37
CA PHE A 248 -11.86 -1.80 52.71
C PHE A 248 -12.47 -0.64 51.95
N TYR A 249 -12.83 -0.87 50.69
CA TYR A 249 -13.48 0.12 49.83
C TYR A 249 -14.94 -0.29 49.62
N GLY A 250 -15.86 0.22 50.47
CA GLY A 250 -17.30 -0.07 50.38
C GLY A 250 -17.92 -0.51 51.71
N ASN A 251 -19.19 -0.93 51.69
CA ASN A 251 -19.87 -1.42 52.90
C ASN A 251 -19.28 -2.75 53.37
N SER A 252 -18.98 -2.81 54.67
CA SER A 252 -18.10 -3.73 55.39
C SER A 252 -18.47 -5.22 55.43
N ASN A 253 -19.43 -5.69 54.62
CA ASN A 253 -19.97 -7.05 54.72
C ASN A 253 -19.52 -8.02 53.62
N ILE A 254 -18.64 -7.61 52.70
CA ILE A 254 -18.18 -8.48 51.60
C ILE A 254 -16.65 -8.47 51.54
N THR A 255 -16.05 -9.65 51.64
CA THR A 255 -14.60 -9.89 51.49
C THR A 255 -14.04 -9.53 50.11
N GLU A 256 -14.91 -9.21 49.15
CA GLU A 256 -14.58 -8.87 47.76
C GLU A 256 -14.05 -7.43 47.59
N ASN A 257 -14.11 -6.59 48.64
CA ASN A 257 -13.69 -5.18 48.58
C ASN A 257 -12.39 -4.90 49.36
N GLN A 258 -11.50 -5.88 49.47
CA GLN A 258 -10.20 -5.72 50.10
C GLN A 258 -9.10 -5.54 49.06
N CYS A 259 -8.24 -4.55 49.27
CA CYS A 259 -7.07 -4.31 48.43
C CYS A 259 -6.03 -5.42 48.46
N VAL A 260 -6.17 -6.44 49.29
CA VAL A 260 -5.26 -7.61 49.31
C VAL A 260 -5.65 -8.67 48.29
N THR A 261 -6.93 -8.77 47.95
CA THR A 261 -7.48 -9.79 47.05
C THR A 261 -7.70 -9.26 45.63
N ASP A 262 -8.08 -7.98 45.49
CA ASP A 262 -8.25 -7.33 44.19
C ASP A 262 -7.76 -5.87 44.25
N TYR A 263 -6.84 -5.50 43.35
CA TYR A 263 -6.33 -4.12 43.23
C TYR A 263 -7.17 -3.26 42.27
N ASN A 264 -8.08 -3.87 41.52
CA ASN A 264 -8.96 -3.18 40.59
C ASN A 264 -10.20 -2.58 41.27
N ILE A 265 -10.28 -2.61 42.59
CA ILE A 265 -11.39 -2.00 43.30
C ILE A 265 -11.36 -0.48 43.09
N GLY A 266 -12.48 0.05 42.58
CA GLY A 266 -12.72 1.47 42.42
C GLY A 266 -14.07 1.85 43.01
N VAL A 267 -14.09 2.87 43.87
CA VAL A 267 -15.32 3.49 44.38
C VAL A 267 -15.41 4.92 43.86
N LEU A 268 -16.63 5.44 43.73
CA LEU A 268 -16.85 6.82 43.32
C LEU A 268 -16.08 7.78 44.24
N SER A 269 -15.22 8.58 43.63
CA SER A 269 -14.43 9.57 44.33
C SER A 269 -15.29 10.78 44.70
N GLY A 270 -14.98 11.38 45.83
CA GLY A 270 -15.71 12.54 46.32
C GLY A 270 -14.97 13.32 47.39
N ILE A 271 -15.61 14.37 47.87
CA ILE A 271 -15.20 15.12 49.05
C ILE A 271 -16.05 14.64 50.21
N TYR A 272 -15.40 14.14 51.25
CA TYR A 272 -16.07 13.63 52.45
C TYR A 272 -15.79 14.50 53.66
N ASN A 273 -16.77 14.61 54.55
CA ASN A 273 -16.57 15.14 55.89
C ASN A 273 -16.60 13.98 56.89
N ILE A 274 -15.56 13.87 57.70
CA ILE A 274 -15.42 12.84 58.72
C ILE A 274 -15.56 13.53 60.07
N SER A 275 -16.68 13.30 60.75
CA SER A 275 -16.93 13.84 62.09
C SER A 275 -17.22 12.71 63.07
N ASN A 276 -16.25 12.36 63.92
CA ASN A 276 -16.28 11.52 65.13
C ASN A 276 -17.23 10.29 65.19
N ASN A 277 -17.76 9.80 64.06
CA ASN A 277 -18.44 8.52 63.78
C ASN A 277 -19.34 8.56 62.53
N GLU A 278 -19.56 9.73 61.93
CA GLU A 278 -20.32 9.86 60.68
C GLU A 278 -19.43 10.34 59.54
N THR A 279 -19.51 9.61 58.42
CA THR A 279 -18.88 9.97 57.16
C THR A 279 -19.98 10.46 56.22
N THR A 280 -19.97 11.75 55.91
CA THR A 280 -20.94 12.36 54.99
C THR A 280 -20.27 12.78 53.70
N ILE A 281 -20.93 12.57 52.57
CA ILE A 281 -20.44 13.04 51.27
C ILE A 281 -20.93 14.46 51.01
N LEU A 282 -19.98 15.36 50.75
CA LEU A 282 -20.25 16.76 50.40
C LEU A 282 -20.38 16.96 48.89
N PHE A 283 -19.59 16.21 48.12
CA PHE A 283 -19.56 16.34 46.66
C PHE A 283 -19.00 15.07 46.01
N HIS A 284 -19.75 14.47 45.08
CA HIS A 284 -19.21 13.46 44.18
C HIS A 284 -18.46 14.11 43.03
N ILE A 285 -17.32 13.56 42.63
CA ILE A 285 -16.60 13.99 41.43
C ILE A 285 -17.08 13.07 40.28
N PRO A 286 -17.90 13.59 39.34
CA PRO A 286 -18.47 12.77 38.27
C PRO A 286 -17.40 12.01 37.49
N GLY A 287 -17.61 10.69 37.36
CA GLY A 287 -16.76 9.82 36.56
C GLY A 287 -15.41 9.46 37.18
N PHE A 288 -15.04 10.04 38.32
CA PHE A 288 -13.72 9.83 38.92
C PHE A 288 -13.79 8.81 40.06
N LEU A 289 -12.79 7.94 40.15
CA LEU A 289 -12.74 6.83 41.11
C LEU A 289 -11.55 6.95 42.05
N SER A 290 -11.74 6.50 43.29
CA SER A 290 -10.68 6.25 44.28
C SER A 290 -10.55 4.74 44.48
N GLY A 291 -9.35 4.25 44.75
CA GLY A 291 -9.12 2.81 44.93
C GLY A 291 -7.77 2.49 45.53
N CYS A 292 -7.47 1.19 45.58
CA CYS A 292 -6.28 0.65 46.23
C CYS A 292 -4.97 1.28 45.74
N MET A 293 -4.86 1.44 44.42
CA MET A 293 -3.71 2.06 43.77
C MET A 293 -4.15 3.26 42.94
N PRO A 294 -3.37 4.36 42.93
CA PRO A 294 -3.65 5.53 42.11
C PRO A 294 -3.80 5.17 40.62
N ILE A 295 -2.92 4.33 40.08
CA ILE A 295 -2.96 3.95 38.67
C ILE A 295 -4.21 3.15 38.31
N ASN A 296 -4.58 2.12 39.07
CA ASN A 296 -5.74 1.27 38.76
C ASN A 296 -7.06 2.07 38.80
N SER A 297 -7.24 2.89 39.83
CA SER A 297 -8.44 3.73 39.98
C SER A 297 -8.48 4.86 38.95
N LEU A 298 -7.33 5.46 38.61
CA LEU A 298 -7.23 6.44 37.53
C LEU A 298 -7.64 5.82 36.19
N LEU A 299 -7.09 4.66 35.81
CA LEU A 299 -7.38 4.01 34.52
C LEU A 299 -8.86 3.68 34.35
N GLN A 300 -9.57 3.38 35.44
CA GLN A 300 -11.02 3.16 35.43
C GLN A 300 -11.85 4.45 35.47
N SER A 301 -11.24 5.57 35.86
CA SER A 301 -11.90 6.87 35.90
C SER A 301 -12.12 7.44 34.50
N THR A 302 -13.09 8.34 34.38
CA THR A 302 -13.29 9.22 33.23
C THR A 302 -12.88 10.65 33.58
N LEU A 303 -12.85 11.54 32.58
CA LEU A 303 -12.48 12.95 32.75
C LEU A 303 -13.70 13.89 32.77
N GLU A 304 -14.90 13.36 33.01
CA GLU A 304 -16.18 14.09 32.92
C GLU A 304 -16.19 15.41 33.68
N CYS A 305 -15.78 15.41 34.95
CA CYS A 305 -15.72 16.65 35.73
C CYS A 305 -14.77 17.69 35.11
N PHE A 306 -13.66 17.24 34.52
CA PHE A 306 -12.60 18.09 34.00
C PHE A 306 -12.92 18.72 32.63
N TYR A 307 -14.03 18.33 32.01
CA TYR A 307 -14.62 19.01 30.85
C TYR A 307 -15.71 20.02 31.23
N ASN A 308 -16.11 20.08 32.51
CA ASN A 308 -17.18 20.95 32.99
C ASN A 308 -16.64 21.98 33.99
N GLN A 309 -16.60 23.26 33.59
CA GLN A 309 -16.08 24.33 34.44
C GLN A 309 -16.80 24.43 35.80
N THR A 310 -18.14 24.25 35.84
CA THR A 310 -18.90 24.29 37.10
C THR A 310 -18.47 23.18 38.05
N CYS A 311 -18.11 22.01 37.52
CA CYS A 311 -17.61 20.89 38.30
C CYS A 311 -16.20 21.17 38.86
N VAL A 312 -15.31 21.70 38.02
CA VAL A 312 -13.95 22.10 38.42
C VAL A 312 -14.01 23.17 39.51
N ASP A 313 -14.82 24.22 39.33
CA ASP A 313 -14.96 25.31 40.30
C ASP A 313 -15.51 24.80 41.64
N LYS A 314 -16.48 23.88 41.60
CA LYS A 314 -17.03 23.25 42.80
C LYS A 314 -15.98 22.39 43.50
N LEU A 315 -15.16 21.64 42.77
CA LEU A 315 -14.05 20.87 43.34
C LEU A 315 -13.03 21.79 44.01
N LEU A 316 -12.65 22.88 43.34
CA LEU A 316 -11.70 23.87 43.86
C LEU A 316 -12.17 24.51 45.16
N SER A 317 -13.48 24.71 45.36
CA SER A 317 -14.02 25.24 46.62
C SER A 317 -13.72 24.39 47.86
N TYR A 318 -13.39 23.10 47.67
CA TYR A 318 -13.00 22.19 48.75
C TYR A 318 -11.48 22.00 48.88
N LEU A 319 -10.70 22.62 48.00
CA LEU A 319 -9.24 22.60 48.03
C LEU A 319 -8.73 23.91 48.64
N SER A 320 -7.69 23.82 49.47
CA SER A 320 -7.04 24.99 50.07
C SER A 320 -6.13 25.69 49.05
N THR A 321 -6.72 26.26 47.99
CA THR A 321 -6.01 26.93 46.90
C THR A 321 -6.74 28.19 46.42
N ASN A 322 -5.96 29.19 46.01
CA ASN A 322 -6.46 30.40 45.33
C ASN A 322 -6.19 30.38 43.82
N GLU A 323 -5.63 29.28 43.31
CA GLU A 323 -5.35 29.10 41.88
C GLU A 323 -6.65 28.85 41.11
N THR A 324 -6.68 29.33 39.86
CA THR A 324 -7.80 29.10 38.93
C THR A 324 -7.41 28.07 37.90
N PHE A 325 -8.32 27.15 37.57
CA PHE A 325 -8.08 26.11 36.57
C PHE A 325 -9.21 26.09 35.54
N GLN A 326 -8.84 26.04 34.27
CA GLN A 326 -9.81 25.98 33.18
C GLN A 326 -10.14 24.53 32.83
N ALA A 327 -11.42 24.23 32.71
CA ALA A 327 -11.90 22.96 32.18
C ALA A 327 -11.45 22.76 30.73
N MET A 328 -11.24 21.50 30.35
CA MET A 328 -10.96 21.12 28.98
C MET A 328 -12.15 21.40 28.07
N ASN A 329 -11.91 21.50 26.76
CA ASN A 329 -12.92 21.94 25.81
C ASN A 329 -13.73 20.75 25.28
N GLU A 330 -14.99 20.63 25.70
CA GLU A 330 -15.91 19.56 25.27
C GLU A 330 -16.32 19.66 23.79
N THR A 331 -16.20 20.84 23.18
CA THR A 331 -16.57 21.06 21.76
C THR A 331 -15.48 20.65 20.78
N LYS A 332 -14.28 20.33 21.26
CA LYS A 332 -13.16 19.91 20.41
C LYS A 332 -13.43 18.49 19.89
N GLN A 333 -13.26 18.27 18.58
CA GLN A 333 -13.34 16.94 18.02
C GLN A 333 -12.26 16.05 18.63
N THR A 334 -12.68 14.95 19.24
CA THR A 334 -11.82 13.97 19.91
C THR A 334 -12.30 12.56 19.59
N LEU A 335 -11.35 11.63 19.52
CA LEU A 335 -11.58 10.20 19.45
C LEU A 335 -12.08 9.63 20.79
N PHE A 336 -11.83 10.35 21.90
CA PHE A 336 -12.15 9.96 23.26
C PHE A 336 -13.05 11.00 23.95
N PRO A 337 -14.38 10.89 23.79
CA PRO A 337 -15.33 11.74 24.51
C PRO A 337 -15.14 11.70 26.04
N SER A 338 -15.65 12.72 26.74
CA SER A 338 -15.46 12.91 28.20
C SER A 338 -15.80 11.70 29.08
N LYS A 339 -16.74 10.85 28.64
CA LYS A 339 -17.18 9.62 29.33
C LYS A 339 -16.31 8.38 29.05
N PHE A 340 -15.31 8.49 28.19
CA PHE A 340 -14.36 7.40 28.00
C PHE A 340 -13.45 7.30 29.23
N THR A 341 -13.09 6.07 29.58
CA THR A 341 -12.15 5.83 30.67
C THR A 341 -10.74 6.23 30.23
N ILE A 342 -9.92 6.63 31.19
CA ILE A 342 -8.51 6.96 30.93
C ILE A 342 -7.77 5.74 30.37
N GLN A 343 -8.15 4.51 30.75
CA GLN A 343 -7.65 3.28 30.13
C GLN A 343 -7.87 3.25 28.62
N SER A 344 -9.04 3.66 28.14
CA SER A 344 -9.32 3.70 26.70
C SER A 344 -8.41 4.68 25.98
N ILE A 345 -8.17 5.85 26.57
CA ILE A 345 -7.25 6.86 26.02
C ILE A 345 -5.81 6.31 26.01
N ILE A 346 -5.41 5.61 27.08
CA ILE A 346 -4.06 5.02 27.22
C ILE A 346 -3.82 3.81 26.32
N ASN A 347 -4.86 3.03 25.99
CA ASN A 347 -4.75 1.91 25.07
C ASN A 347 -4.25 2.35 23.69
N ASP A 348 -4.52 3.59 23.31
CA ASP A 348 -4.04 4.24 22.08
C ASP A 348 -2.91 5.25 22.37
N ILE A 349 -2.14 5.01 23.44
CA ILE A 349 -0.99 5.81 23.87
C ILE A 349 -1.25 7.33 23.94
N MET A 350 -2.47 7.71 24.35
CA MET A 350 -2.92 9.09 24.41
C MET A 350 -2.94 9.83 23.06
N VAL A 351 -2.88 9.13 21.92
CA VAL A 351 -2.88 9.73 20.57
C VAL A 351 -4.31 9.84 20.03
N GLU A 352 -4.68 11.03 19.63
CA GLU A 352 -5.97 11.37 19.00
C GLU A 352 -5.94 11.20 17.49
N GLU A 353 -4.81 11.50 16.86
CA GLU A 353 -4.71 11.54 15.41
C GLU A 353 -3.26 11.35 14.97
N TRP A 354 -3.06 10.58 13.91
CA TRP A 354 -1.80 10.44 13.21
C TRP A 354 -1.86 11.22 11.90
N ILE A 355 -1.01 12.22 11.76
CA ILE A 355 -0.94 13.09 10.58
C ILE A 355 0.24 12.63 9.75
N SER A 356 -0.03 12.14 8.53
CA SER A 356 1.03 11.63 7.64
C SER A 356 1.05 12.38 6.31
N ASN A 357 2.26 12.61 5.79
CA ASN A 357 2.48 13.14 4.45
C ASN A 357 3.60 12.36 3.78
N ILE A 358 3.34 11.89 2.55
CA ILE A 358 4.24 11.05 1.77
C ILE A 358 4.59 11.82 0.50
N SER A 359 5.87 12.19 0.35
CA SER A 359 6.36 12.93 -0.81
C SER A 359 6.87 11.97 -1.88
N TYR A 360 6.08 11.78 -2.93
CA TYR A 360 6.48 10.97 -4.09
C TYR A 360 7.72 11.53 -4.78
N GLU A 361 7.82 12.85 -4.91
CA GLU A 361 8.96 13.52 -5.53
C GLU A 361 10.26 13.26 -4.76
N LYS A 362 10.24 13.41 -3.43
CA LYS A 362 11.42 13.10 -2.60
C LYS A 362 11.79 11.62 -2.73
N TYR A 363 10.82 10.71 -2.71
CA TYR A 363 11.07 9.28 -2.94
C TYR A 363 11.70 9.03 -4.30
N PHE A 364 11.14 9.59 -5.38
CA PHE A 364 11.64 9.42 -6.75
C PHE A 364 13.08 9.91 -6.87
N ASN A 365 13.39 11.05 -6.28
CA ASN A 365 14.75 11.62 -6.27
C ASN A 365 15.74 10.75 -5.47
N GLN A 366 15.29 10.04 -4.43
CA GLN A 366 16.13 9.07 -3.71
C GLN A 366 16.32 7.78 -4.49
N CYS A 367 15.29 7.29 -5.18
CA CYS A 367 15.38 6.13 -6.08
C CYS A 367 16.31 6.42 -7.25
N ALA A 368 16.26 7.64 -7.81
CA ALA A 368 17.12 8.14 -8.90
C ALA A 368 17.33 7.08 -10.02
N PRO A 369 16.26 6.69 -10.74
CA PRO A 369 16.37 5.68 -11.79
C PRO A 369 17.24 6.19 -12.96
N VAL A 370 18.24 5.40 -13.35
CA VAL A 370 19.18 5.78 -14.44
C VAL A 370 18.56 5.58 -15.82
N SER A 371 17.75 4.53 -15.97
CA SER A 371 17.04 4.24 -17.21
C SER A 371 15.75 3.51 -16.89
N CYS A 372 14.70 3.79 -17.66
CA CYS A 372 13.44 3.06 -17.60
C CYS A 372 13.13 2.41 -18.95
N THR A 373 12.54 1.24 -18.92
CA THR A 373 12.12 0.53 -20.13
C THR A 373 10.65 0.18 -20.08
N TYR A 374 9.91 0.44 -21.16
CA TYR A 374 8.52 0.01 -21.30
C TYR A 374 8.30 -0.63 -22.67
N SER A 375 7.23 -1.42 -22.79
CA SER A 375 6.87 -2.08 -24.03
C SER A 375 5.93 -1.20 -24.86
N GLN A 376 6.24 -1.04 -26.14
CA GLN A 376 5.37 -0.35 -27.09
C GLN A 376 5.04 -1.26 -28.26
N ILE A 377 3.75 -1.37 -28.56
CA ILE A 377 3.25 -2.09 -29.73
C ILE A 377 3.44 -1.20 -30.96
N GLN A 378 4.21 -1.67 -31.93
CA GLN A 378 4.44 -0.99 -33.20
C GLN A 378 4.27 -1.97 -34.38
N ARG A 379 4.04 -1.45 -35.59
CA ARG A 379 4.03 -2.27 -36.81
C ARG A 379 5.46 -2.49 -37.30
N HIS A 380 5.67 -3.55 -38.09
CA HIS A 380 6.95 -3.76 -38.76
C HIS A 380 7.32 -2.57 -39.64
N ASP A 381 8.61 -2.23 -39.65
CA ASP A 381 9.11 -1.22 -40.56
C ASP A 381 9.21 -1.78 -42.00
N PHE A 382 9.35 -0.89 -42.96
CA PHE A 382 9.44 -1.26 -44.37
C PHE A 382 10.65 -2.17 -44.66
N ILE A 383 11.77 -1.95 -43.95
CA ILE A 383 13.01 -2.70 -44.15
C ILE A 383 12.83 -4.16 -43.74
N TYR A 384 12.18 -4.42 -42.61
CA TYR A 384 11.85 -5.76 -42.15
C TYR A 384 10.95 -6.48 -43.15
N ILE A 385 9.87 -5.83 -43.62
CA ILE A 385 8.97 -6.39 -44.63
C ILE A 385 9.75 -6.75 -45.90
N LEU A 386 10.68 -5.90 -46.33
CA LEU A 386 11.51 -6.14 -47.52
C LEU A 386 12.43 -7.35 -47.33
N ILE A 387 13.13 -7.45 -46.20
CA ILE A 387 14.06 -8.56 -45.90
C ILE A 387 13.31 -9.89 -45.89
N GLU A 388 12.11 -9.93 -45.30
CA GLU A 388 11.30 -11.14 -45.21
C GLU A 388 10.76 -11.59 -46.57
N ILE A 389 10.43 -10.64 -47.45
CA ILE A 389 10.07 -10.99 -48.84
C ILE A 389 11.27 -11.59 -49.56
N ILE A 390 12.44 -10.98 -49.43
CA ILE A 390 13.70 -11.45 -50.07
C ILE A 390 14.06 -12.86 -49.61
N SER A 391 13.93 -13.15 -48.31
CA SER A 391 14.22 -14.47 -47.74
C SER A 391 13.29 -15.57 -48.30
N LEU A 392 12.03 -15.22 -48.59
CA LEU A 392 11.02 -16.14 -49.11
C LEU A 392 11.05 -16.33 -50.65
N VAL A 393 11.69 -15.43 -51.41
CA VAL A 393 11.71 -15.51 -52.89
C VAL A 393 12.23 -16.86 -53.38
N GLY A 394 13.32 -17.37 -52.78
CA GLY A 394 13.94 -18.63 -53.21
C GLY A 394 13.01 -19.83 -53.11
N GLY A 395 12.31 -19.99 -51.98
CA GLY A 395 11.38 -21.10 -51.77
C GLY A 395 10.13 -21.00 -52.64
N ILE A 396 9.55 -19.80 -52.72
CA ILE A 396 8.33 -19.55 -53.51
C ILE A 396 8.59 -19.78 -55.00
N THR A 397 9.70 -19.28 -55.53
CA THR A 397 10.05 -19.43 -56.95
C THR A 397 10.28 -20.89 -57.32
N LEU A 398 10.90 -21.69 -56.45
CA LEU A 398 11.13 -23.11 -56.66
C LEU A 398 9.82 -23.92 -56.63
N ILE A 399 8.97 -23.70 -55.63
CA ILE A 399 7.68 -24.42 -55.49
C ILE A 399 6.75 -24.08 -56.67
N LEU A 400 6.60 -22.80 -57.00
CA LEU A 400 5.77 -22.37 -58.13
C LEU A 400 6.36 -22.86 -59.47
N GLY A 401 7.69 -22.88 -59.58
CA GLY A 401 8.40 -23.37 -60.76
C GLY A 401 8.18 -24.85 -61.03
N ILE A 402 7.97 -25.66 -59.99
CA ILE A 402 7.67 -27.09 -60.14
C ILE A 402 6.16 -27.33 -60.33
N SER A 403 5.33 -26.69 -59.50
CA SER A 403 3.89 -26.98 -59.44
C SER A 403 3.10 -26.48 -60.65
N ILE A 404 3.36 -25.26 -61.12
CA ILE A 404 2.58 -24.64 -62.21
C ILE A 404 2.69 -25.38 -63.55
N PRO A 405 3.87 -25.76 -64.06
CA PRO A 405 3.94 -26.51 -65.32
C PRO A 405 3.24 -27.87 -65.22
N ILE A 406 3.33 -28.54 -64.06
CA ILE A 406 2.62 -29.80 -63.79
C ILE A 406 1.10 -29.58 -63.86
N ILE A 407 0.58 -28.57 -63.15
CA ILE A 407 -0.86 -28.26 -63.13
C ILE A 407 -1.37 -27.92 -64.54
N ILE A 408 -0.65 -27.10 -65.30
CA ILE A 408 -1.05 -26.74 -66.68
C ILE A 408 -1.02 -27.95 -67.60
N GLN A 409 -0.03 -28.84 -67.47
CA GLN A 409 0.01 -30.10 -68.23
C GLN A 409 -1.16 -31.04 -67.88
N PHE A 410 -1.56 -31.11 -66.61
CA PHE A 410 -2.74 -31.88 -66.19
C PHE A 410 -4.05 -31.30 -66.71
N ILE A 411 -4.21 -29.97 -66.67
CA ILE A 411 -5.42 -29.28 -67.15
C ILE A 411 -5.53 -29.34 -68.68
N ARG A 412 -4.41 -29.22 -69.41
CA ARG A 412 -4.36 -29.24 -70.87
C ARG A 412 -4.01 -30.62 -71.47
N LYS A 413 -4.32 -31.74 -70.81
CA LYS A 413 -4.09 -33.07 -71.41
C LYS A 413 -4.79 -33.18 -72.78
N PRO A 414 -4.10 -33.67 -73.84
CA PRO A 414 -4.70 -33.77 -75.17
C PRO A 414 -5.84 -34.80 -75.18
N LYS A 415 -7.00 -34.43 -75.74
CA LYS A 415 -8.06 -35.40 -76.06
C LYS A 415 -7.55 -36.35 -77.14
N ILE A 416 -7.28 -37.61 -76.79
CA ILE A 416 -6.88 -38.65 -77.77
C ILE A 416 -8.02 -38.85 -78.78
N LYS A 417 -7.84 -38.43 -80.04
CA LYS A 417 -8.69 -38.85 -81.16
C LYS A 417 -8.31 -40.29 -81.56
N LYS A 418 -9.20 -41.25 -81.34
CA LYS A 418 -9.06 -42.63 -81.87
C LYS A 418 -9.11 -42.60 -83.41
N ILE A 419 -8.00 -42.95 -84.07
CA ILE A 419 -7.95 -43.17 -85.53
C ILE A 419 -8.30 -44.63 -85.83
N LYS A 420 -9.38 -44.87 -86.59
CA LYS A 420 -9.74 -46.20 -87.14
C LYS A 420 -8.88 -46.47 -88.38
N SER A 421 -8.09 -47.54 -88.38
CA SER A 421 -7.38 -48.05 -89.56
C SER A 421 -8.35 -48.73 -90.53
N LYS A 422 -8.39 -48.28 -91.80
CA LYS A 422 -8.98 -49.01 -92.95
C LYS A 422 -7.89 -49.83 -93.67
N PRO A 423 -8.22 -50.99 -94.27
CA PRO A 423 -7.25 -51.94 -94.79
C PRO A 423 -6.70 -51.52 -96.16
N LYS A 424 -5.43 -51.88 -96.43
CA LYS A 424 -4.76 -51.71 -97.71
C LYS A 424 -4.85 -53.02 -98.51
N ILE A 425 -5.51 -52.95 -99.67
CA ILE A 425 -5.50 -53.97 -100.73
C ILE A 425 -4.15 -53.86 -101.45
N SER A 426 -3.51 -55.00 -101.72
CA SER A 426 -2.39 -55.10 -102.66
C SER A 426 -2.61 -56.32 -103.56
N CYS A 427 -3.07 -56.07 -104.78
CA CYS A 427 -2.92 -56.99 -105.90
C CYS A 427 -1.48 -56.89 -106.43
N LYS A 428 -0.83 -58.02 -106.71
CA LYS A 428 0.26 -58.10 -107.68
C LYS A 428 0.04 -59.33 -108.55
N ILE A 429 0.19 -59.10 -109.84
CA ILE A 429 -0.18 -59.94 -110.99
C ILE A 429 0.93 -60.97 -111.29
N GLU A 430 0.47 -62.06 -111.90
CA GLU A 430 1.10 -63.29 -112.39
C GLU A 430 2.42 -63.19 -113.17
N SER A 431 3.20 -64.26 -113.06
CA SER A 431 3.69 -65.04 -114.20
C SER A 431 3.73 -66.52 -113.80
#